data_AF-A0A5J5P713-F1
#
_entry.id   AF-A0A5J5P713-F1
#
_cell.length_a   1.000
_cell.length_b   1.000
_cell.length_c   1.000
_cell.angle_alpha   90.00
_cell.angle_beta   90.00
_cell.angle_gamma   90.00
#
_symmetry.space_group_name_H-M   'P 1'
#
loop_
_entity.id
_entity.type
_entity.pdbx_description
1 polymer ?
#
loop_
_entity_poly.entity_id
_entity_poly.type
_entity_poly.pdbx_seq_one_letter_code
_entity_poly.pdbx_strand_id
1 'polypeptide(L)'
;MEKQEESRECDKGFSCSFMLLKPEEVKLIDLFRILFSSNLEDRKFVDSSSETEESFRYRWLIFISILAQKMLMLTSKPMAWMGSKIEMLLNLLAINNFLVLLRGKTKKPDKDSATFISFIGNMDKRMKLDSKIKPEHGCHYYSALSMMASKASYENRAYIETIVKDHWKMEYLGFFDHWNDYQEKATTQLFFMRDKSENHDTIVVAFRGTEPFDADAWCSDFDLSWYELQGMGKIHGGFMKALGLQKNVGWPMEYKANETRKEPLAYYFVRDKLKALLSESENTKYILTGHSLGGALAILFPSILFLHEEKLLLQKLEGVYTYGQPRVGDKKFGKYMESKLEEHKIHYFRIVYCNDMVPRLPYDDKDLLFKHFGTCVYYNRHYQGKVVAEIPNKNYFSPLSAIPMMINAICELIRSFTICYSKGAEYKEGWFLRVFRIIGLVIPGVSAHSTQDYVNSTRLGSSDVFLPSEETIP
;
A
#
# COMPACT_ATOMS: atom_id res chain seq x y z
N MET A 1 -11.23 -21.86 -40.97
CA MET A 1 -11.10 -20.62 -40.19
C MET A 1 -12.32 -20.52 -39.29
N GLU A 2 -12.31 -21.27 -38.19
CA GLU A 2 -13.27 -21.05 -37.10
C GLU A 2 -12.60 -20.10 -36.12
N LYS A 3 -13.18 -18.90 -35.96
CA LYS A 3 -12.92 -18.07 -34.80
C LYS A 3 -13.46 -18.84 -33.60
N GLN A 4 -12.59 -19.42 -32.79
CA GLN A 4 -12.94 -19.73 -31.41
C GLN A 4 -13.30 -18.40 -30.75
N GLU A 5 -14.58 -18.21 -30.44
CA GLU A 5 -14.99 -17.27 -29.40
C GLU A 5 -14.31 -17.74 -28.12
N GLU A 6 -13.24 -17.04 -27.71
CA GLU A 6 -12.78 -17.10 -26.32
C GLU A 6 -13.98 -16.75 -25.44
N SER A 7 -14.48 -17.75 -24.72
CA SER A 7 -15.47 -17.56 -23.69
C SER A 7 -14.98 -16.46 -22.75
N ARG A 8 -15.79 -15.42 -22.53
CA ARG A 8 -15.47 -14.31 -21.60
C ARG A 8 -15.41 -14.72 -20.12
N GLU A 9 -15.47 -16.02 -19.84
CA GLU A 9 -15.40 -16.56 -18.49
C GLU A 9 -13.93 -16.77 -18.09
N CYS A 10 -13.59 -16.29 -16.89
CA CYS A 10 -12.25 -16.43 -16.33
C CYS A 10 -12.03 -17.89 -15.91
N ASP A 11 -11.13 -18.62 -16.57
CA ASP A 11 -10.62 -19.91 -16.10
C ASP A 11 -9.82 -19.69 -14.80
N LYS A 12 -10.08 -20.50 -13.78
CA LYS A 12 -9.51 -20.37 -12.44
C LYS A 12 -8.74 -21.61 -12.02
N GLY A 13 -8.40 -22.47 -12.99
CA GLY A 13 -7.65 -23.70 -12.77
C GLY A 13 -6.27 -23.51 -12.11
N PHE A 14 -5.75 -22.29 -12.06
CA PHE A 14 -4.52 -21.95 -11.33
C PHE A 14 -4.69 -21.88 -9.79
N SER A 15 -5.92 -21.81 -9.29
CA SER A 15 -6.23 -21.70 -7.85
C SER A 15 -6.85 -23.00 -7.33
N CYS A 16 -6.47 -23.41 -6.11
CA CYS A 16 -7.04 -24.60 -5.47
C CYS A 16 -8.47 -24.36 -5.01
N SER A 17 -8.71 -23.16 -4.48
CA SER A 17 -10.03 -22.68 -4.11
C SER A 17 -10.08 -21.16 -4.27
N PHE A 18 -11.27 -20.58 -4.39
CA PHE A 18 -11.43 -19.13 -4.50
C PHE A 18 -12.80 -18.69 -4.01
N MET A 19 -12.90 -17.39 -3.71
CA MET A 19 -14.16 -16.67 -3.59
C MET A 19 -13.99 -15.30 -4.25
N LEU A 20 -14.79 -15.02 -5.26
CA LEU A 20 -14.76 -13.77 -5.98
C LEU A 20 -16.10 -13.06 -5.86
N LEU A 21 -16.03 -11.79 -5.48
CA LEU A 21 -17.16 -10.88 -5.49
C LEU A 21 -17.15 -10.12 -6.82
N LYS A 22 -18.30 -10.05 -7.49
CA LYS A 22 -18.50 -9.32 -8.77
C LYS A 22 -19.47 -8.15 -8.55
N PRO A 23 -19.02 -7.00 -8.00
CA PRO A 23 -19.90 -5.87 -7.70
C PRO A 23 -20.71 -5.37 -8.88
N GLU A 24 -20.20 -5.51 -10.11
CA GLU A 24 -20.84 -5.08 -11.36
C GLU A 24 -22.15 -5.82 -11.62
N GLU A 25 -22.22 -7.09 -11.25
CA GLU A 25 -23.37 -7.97 -11.50
C GLU A 25 -24.45 -7.89 -10.40
N VAL A 26 -24.13 -7.25 -9.27
CA VAL A 26 -25.03 -7.13 -8.12
C VAL A 26 -26.15 -6.13 -8.41
N LYS A 27 -27.42 -6.52 -8.26
CA LYS A 27 -28.53 -5.56 -8.16
C LYS A 27 -28.69 -5.10 -6.71
N LEU A 28 -29.15 -3.86 -6.48
CA LEU A 28 -29.38 -3.30 -5.14
C LEU A 28 -30.27 -4.22 -4.27
N ILE A 29 -31.31 -4.82 -4.86
CA ILE A 29 -32.21 -5.75 -4.17
C ILE A 29 -31.46 -7.02 -3.71
N ASP A 30 -30.61 -7.55 -4.58
CA ASP A 30 -29.82 -8.77 -4.29
C ASP A 30 -28.76 -8.53 -3.21
N LEU A 31 -28.25 -7.30 -3.13
CA LEU A 31 -27.35 -6.86 -2.07
C LEU A 31 -28.04 -6.88 -0.69
N PHE A 32 -29.21 -6.27 -0.55
CA PHE A 32 -29.95 -6.29 0.73
C PHE A 32 -30.38 -7.70 1.14
N ARG A 33 -30.69 -8.58 0.18
CA ARG A 33 -31.01 -9.99 0.45
C ARG A 33 -29.87 -10.74 1.14
N ILE A 34 -28.61 -10.30 1.04
CA ILE A 34 -27.46 -10.92 1.74
C ILE A 34 -27.66 -10.90 3.26
N LEU A 35 -28.35 -9.88 3.78
CA LEU A 35 -28.55 -9.73 5.22
C LEU A 35 -29.56 -10.74 5.79
N PHE A 36 -30.48 -11.23 4.95
CA PHE A 36 -31.63 -12.03 5.40
C PHE A 36 -31.58 -13.51 4.97
N SER A 37 -30.80 -13.86 3.95
CA SER A 37 -30.61 -15.25 3.51
C SER A 37 -29.15 -15.62 3.65
N SER A 38 -28.87 -16.79 4.24
CA SER A 38 -27.52 -17.29 4.41
C SER A 38 -26.91 -17.61 3.03
N ASN A 39 -27.62 -18.37 2.19
CA ASN A 39 -27.09 -18.94 0.95
C ASN A 39 -26.48 -17.89 0.00
N LEU A 40 -25.15 -17.89 -0.08
CA LEU A 40 -24.33 -17.03 -0.93
C LEU A 40 -24.00 -17.67 -2.29
N GLU A 41 -23.97 -19.00 -2.39
CA GLU A 41 -23.56 -19.72 -3.61
C GLU A 41 -24.56 -19.57 -4.76
N ASP A 42 -25.86 -19.49 -4.46
CA ASP A 42 -26.91 -19.30 -5.46
C ASP A 42 -26.97 -17.87 -6.04
N ARG A 43 -26.02 -17.00 -5.66
CA ARG A 43 -26.03 -15.59 -6.03
C ARG A 43 -25.06 -15.32 -7.16
N LYS A 44 -25.58 -14.76 -8.26
CA LYS A 44 -24.83 -14.43 -9.48
C LYS A 44 -23.51 -13.66 -9.25
N PHE A 45 -23.45 -12.84 -8.20
CA PHE A 45 -22.30 -11.99 -7.91
C PHE A 45 -21.26 -12.62 -6.96
N VAL A 46 -21.51 -13.80 -6.42
CA VAL A 46 -20.54 -14.57 -5.64
C VAL A 46 -20.14 -15.77 -6.47
N ASP A 47 -18.86 -15.91 -6.71
CA ASP A 47 -18.29 -16.99 -7.49
C ASP A 47 -17.30 -17.72 -6.58
N SER A 48 -17.70 -18.86 -6.03
CA SER A 48 -16.98 -19.61 -5.00
C SER A 48 -16.76 -21.06 -5.42
N SER A 49 -15.64 -21.63 -5.01
CA SER A 49 -15.34 -23.06 -5.23
C SER A 49 -15.58 -23.93 -3.98
N SER A 50 -16.09 -23.36 -2.88
CA SER A 50 -16.33 -24.09 -1.63
C SER A 50 -17.48 -23.48 -0.82
N GLU A 51 -18.23 -24.34 -0.11
CA GLU A 51 -19.23 -23.94 0.89
C GLU A 51 -18.54 -23.13 2.01
N THR A 52 -18.89 -21.85 2.11
CA THR A 52 -18.38 -20.98 3.18
C THR A 52 -19.36 -20.93 4.33
N GLU A 53 -18.91 -21.10 5.58
CA GLU A 53 -19.78 -20.93 6.75
C GLU A 53 -20.28 -19.48 6.85
N GLU A 54 -21.60 -19.30 6.79
CA GLU A 54 -22.24 -18.02 6.48
C GLU A 54 -22.68 -17.27 7.74
N SER A 55 -21.73 -17.01 8.63
CA SER A 55 -21.96 -16.14 9.79
C SER A 55 -22.65 -14.83 9.33
N PHE A 56 -23.62 -14.33 10.11
CA PHE A 56 -24.27 -13.06 9.79
C PHE A 56 -23.25 -11.92 9.67
N ARG A 57 -22.19 -11.94 10.49
CA ARG A 57 -21.12 -10.95 10.40
C ARG A 57 -20.36 -11.07 9.09
N TYR A 58 -20.06 -12.28 8.64
CA TYR A 58 -19.42 -12.49 7.34
C TYR A 58 -20.25 -11.90 6.19
N ARG A 59 -21.55 -12.20 6.18
CA ARG A 59 -22.52 -11.65 5.22
C ARG A 59 -22.62 -10.13 5.30
N TRP A 60 -22.63 -9.56 6.50
CA TRP A 60 -22.63 -8.11 6.73
C TRP A 60 -21.38 -7.44 6.14
N LEU A 61 -20.21 -8.06 6.26
CA LEU A 61 -18.96 -7.54 5.73
C LEU A 61 -18.93 -7.56 4.20
N ILE A 62 -19.38 -8.65 3.59
CA ILE A 62 -19.58 -8.72 2.13
C ILE A 62 -20.54 -7.62 1.67
N PHE A 63 -21.66 -7.42 2.39
CA PHE A 63 -22.61 -6.36 2.09
C PHE A 63 -21.94 -4.98 2.11
N ILE A 64 -21.19 -4.65 3.16
CA ILE A 64 -20.50 -3.35 3.28
C ILE A 64 -19.43 -3.18 2.19
N SER A 65 -18.65 -4.22 1.92
CA SER A 65 -17.63 -4.21 0.85
C SER A 65 -18.26 -3.94 -0.52
N ILE A 66 -19.30 -4.69 -0.91
CA ILE A 66 -19.97 -4.51 -2.20
C ILE A 66 -20.66 -3.14 -2.29
N LEU A 67 -21.29 -2.69 -1.19
CA LEU A 67 -21.91 -1.36 -1.13
C LEU A 67 -20.87 -0.26 -1.35
N ALA A 68 -19.72 -0.34 -0.66
CA ALA A 68 -18.63 0.62 -0.82
C ALA A 68 -18.10 0.62 -2.25
N GLN A 69 -17.83 -0.55 -2.83
CA GLN A 69 -17.37 -0.68 -4.22
C GLN A 69 -18.39 -0.09 -5.21
N LYS A 70 -19.69 -0.37 -5.05
CA LYS A 70 -20.72 0.24 -5.91
C LYS A 70 -20.78 1.75 -5.82
N MET A 71 -20.68 2.29 -4.62
CA MET A 71 -20.66 3.74 -4.41
C MET A 71 -19.44 4.37 -5.08
N LEU A 72 -18.25 3.77 -4.91
CA LEU A 72 -17.01 4.21 -5.54
C LEU A 72 -17.09 4.17 -7.07
N MET A 73 -17.58 3.08 -7.65
CA MET A 73 -17.77 2.97 -9.10
C MET A 73 -18.72 4.05 -9.64
N LEU A 74 -19.83 4.29 -8.94
CA LEU A 74 -20.81 5.34 -9.29
C LEU A 74 -20.21 6.74 -9.21
N THR A 75 -19.39 7.01 -8.20
CA THR A 75 -18.79 8.33 -7.96
C THR A 75 -17.39 8.49 -8.54
N SER A 76 -16.86 7.51 -9.27
CA SER A 76 -15.48 7.47 -9.78
C SER A 76 -15.07 8.75 -10.54
N LYS A 77 -15.85 9.14 -11.56
CA LYS A 77 -15.60 10.37 -12.33
C LYS A 77 -15.75 11.65 -11.48
N PRO A 78 -16.84 11.86 -10.72
CA PRO A 78 -16.95 13.00 -9.80
C PRO A 78 -15.80 13.11 -8.78
N MET A 79 -15.38 11.98 -8.21
CA MET A 79 -14.32 11.89 -7.21
C MET A 79 -12.97 12.27 -7.80
N ALA A 80 -12.60 11.71 -8.95
CA ALA A 80 -11.38 12.07 -9.67
C ALA A 80 -11.37 13.56 -10.08
N TRP A 81 -12.51 14.08 -10.55
CA TRP A 81 -12.66 15.51 -10.84
C TRP A 81 -12.45 16.39 -9.60
N MET A 82 -13.08 16.03 -8.48
CA MET A 82 -12.95 16.75 -7.21
C MET A 82 -11.51 16.74 -6.71
N GLY A 83 -10.86 15.56 -6.72
CA GLY A 83 -9.46 15.42 -6.35
C GLY A 83 -8.56 16.33 -7.18
N SER A 84 -8.70 16.29 -8.51
CA SER A 84 -7.95 17.17 -9.40
C SER A 84 -8.20 18.66 -9.13
N LYS A 85 -9.40 19.07 -8.69
CA LYS A 85 -9.68 20.47 -8.34
C LYS A 85 -9.07 20.87 -7.02
N ILE A 86 -9.13 20.00 -6.01
CA ILE A 86 -8.49 20.21 -4.71
C ILE A 86 -6.99 20.34 -4.89
N GLU A 87 -6.34 19.43 -5.61
CA GLU A 87 -4.90 19.50 -5.86
C GLU A 87 -4.49 20.75 -6.64
N MET A 88 -5.25 21.10 -7.69
CA MET A 88 -5.00 22.32 -8.44
C MET A 88 -5.11 23.56 -7.54
N LEU A 89 -6.11 23.60 -6.65
CA LEU A 89 -6.28 24.69 -5.68
C LEU A 89 -5.12 24.74 -4.69
N LEU A 90 -4.71 23.61 -4.11
CA LEU A 90 -3.60 23.54 -3.16
C LEU A 90 -2.28 24.01 -3.79
N ASN A 91 -1.99 23.56 -5.02
CA ASN A 91 -0.79 24.00 -5.75
C ASN A 91 -0.88 25.46 -6.19
N LEU A 92 -2.07 25.96 -6.56
CA LEU A 92 -2.29 27.37 -6.87
C LEU A 92 -1.99 28.26 -5.67
N LEU A 93 -2.47 27.86 -4.48
CA LEU A 93 -2.20 28.55 -3.21
C LEU A 93 -0.74 28.46 -2.79
N ALA A 94 -0.02 27.41 -3.20
CA ALA A 94 1.40 27.26 -2.89
C ALA A 94 2.30 28.18 -3.74
N ILE A 95 1.95 28.41 -5.00
CA ILE A 95 2.77 29.21 -5.94
C ILE A 95 2.40 30.71 -5.90
N ASN A 96 1.18 31.05 -5.46
CA ASN A 96 0.69 32.41 -5.44
C ASN A 96 0.40 32.88 -4.01
N ASN A 97 0.90 34.06 -3.65
CA ASN A 97 0.45 34.74 -2.44
C ASN A 97 -1.03 35.12 -2.56
N PHE A 98 -1.77 35.07 -1.45
CA PHE A 98 -3.21 35.39 -1.40
C PHE A 98 -3.55 36.75 -2.05
N LEU A 99 -2.71 37.76 -1.85
CA LEU A 99 -2.86 39.09 -2.46
C LEU A 99 -2.71 39.09 -3.99
N VAL A 100 -1.88 38.20 -4.55
CA VAL A 100 -1.67 38.04 -5.99
C VAL A 100 -2.88 37.35 -6.63
N LEU A 101 -3.50 36.42 -5.89
CA LEU A 101 -4.74 35.76 -6.28
C LEU A 101 -5.88 36.77 -6.49
N LEU A 102 -6.05 37.68 -5.52
CA LEU A 102 -7.06 38.74 -5.58
C LEU A 102 -6.85 39.74 -6.72
N ARG A 103 -5.60 39.93 -7.16
CA ARG A 103 -5.22 40.87 -8.24
C ARG A 103 -5.32 40.26 -9.64
N GLY A 104 -5.71 38.98 -9.78
CA GLY A 104 -5.92 38.32 -11.07
C GLY A 104 -4.65 38.02 -11.88
N LYS A 105 -3.45 38.26 -11.34
CA LYS A 105 -2.15 37.96 -11.99
C LYS A 105 -1.58 36.61 -11.52
N THR A 106 -2.39 35.56 -11.60
CA THR A 106 -2.07 34.24 -11.03
C THR A 106 -1.20 33.40 -11.96
N LYS A 107 -0.11 32.82 -11.44
CA LYS A 107 0.63 31.75 -12.11
C LYS A 107 -0.16 30.45 -11.97
N LYS A 108 -0.45 29.79 -13.09
CA LYS A 108 -1.14 28.49 -13.09
C LYS A 108 -0.12 27.38 -12.76
N PRO A 109 -0.44 26.47 -11.83
CA PRO A 109 0.37 25.28 -11.60
C PRO A 109 0.39 24.40 -12.84
N ASP A 110 1.57 23.88 -13.17
CA ASP A 110 1.75 22.86 -14.19
C ASP A 110 1.83 21.49 -13.52
N LYS A 111 0.88 20.60 -13.85
CA LYS A 111 0.74 19.28 -13.23
C LYS A 111 1.93 18.36 -13.48
N ASP A 112 2.61 18.57 -14.60
CA ASP A 112 3.75 17.73 -15.00
C ASP A 112 5.07 18.31 -14.48
N SER A 113 5.03 19.40 -13.72
CA SER A 113 6.23 20.03 -13.15
C SER A 113 6.64 19.40 -11.82
N ALA A 114 7.94 19.47 -11.53
CA ALA A 114 8.51 19.06 -10.24
C ALA A 114 8.04 19.91 -9.05
N THR A 115 7.33 21.02 -9.29
CA THR A 115 6.78 21.87 -8.22
C THR A 115 5.33 21.55 -7.88
N PHE A 116 4.65 20.75 -8.71
CA PHE A 116 3.30 20.30 -8.44
C PHE A 116 3.35 19.06 -7.56
N ILE A 117 2.61 19.11 -6.45
CA ILE A 117 2.55 18.03 -5.47
C ILE A 117 1.12 17.51 -5.30
N SER A 118 0.99 16.21 -5.09
CA SER A 118 -0.26 15.49 -4.87
C SER A 118 -0.98 15.97 -3.60
N PHE A 119 -2.19 15.47 -3.40
CA PHE A 119 -2.90 15.61 -2.14
C PHE A 119 -2.05 15.14 -0.95
N ILE A 120 -1.38 13.98 -1.09
CA ILE A 120 -0.54 13.39 -0.04
C ILE A 120 0.72 14.24 0.19
N GLY A 121 1.36 14.74 -0.88
CA GLY A 121 2.49 15.66 -0.79
C GLY A 121 2.15 16.97 -0.10
N ASN A 122 0.90 17.45 -0.20
CA ASN A 122 0.44 18.62 0.53
C ASN A 122 0.27 18.39 2.04
N MET A 123 0.10 17.13 2.48
CA MET A 123 0.08 16.77 3.91
C MET A 123 1.47 16.78 4.52
N ASP A 124 2.50 16.37 3.77
CA ASP A 124 3.91 16.44 4.19
C ASP A 124 4.81 16.97 3.06
N LYS A 125 5.26 18.22 3.16
CA LYS A 125 6.10 18.86 2.12
C LYS A 125 7.60 18.59 2.25
N ARG A 126 8.04 17.75 3.20
CA ARG A 126 9.47 17.49 3.42
C ARG A 126 10.07 16.66 2.31
N MET A 127 11.15 17.15 1.71
CA MET A 127 11.87 16.48 0.62
C MET A 127 13.19 15.84 1.08
N LYS A 128 13.84 16.41 2.08
CA LYS A 128 15.20 16.00 2.49
C LYS A 128 15.17 14.73 3.33
N LEU A 129 16.11 13.82 3.09
CA LEU A 129 16.42 12.72 4.02
C LEU A 129 16.93 13.29 5.35
N ASP A 130 16.84 12.50 6.42
CA ASP A 130 17.45 12.87 7.70
C ASP A 130 18.95 12.61 7.63
N SER A 131 19.76 13.66 7.69
CA SER A 131 21.22 13.56 7.57
C SER A 131 21.88 12.78 8.71
N LYS A 132 21.17 12.54 9.81
CA LYS A 132 21.66 11.73 10.93
C LYS A 132 21.50 10.24 10.66
N ILE A 133 20.66 9.82 9.72
CA ILE A 133 20.43 8.41 9.41
C ILE A 133 21.24 8.04 8.17
N LYS A 134 22.26 7.20 8.34
CA LYS A 134 23.24 6.84 7.30
C LYS A 134 23.15 5.36 6.94
N PRO A 135 23.63 4.93 5.74
CA PRO A 135 23.64 3.52 5.33
C PRO A 135 24.19 2.53 6.37
N GLU A 136 25.15 3.00 7.17
CA GLU A 136 25.83 2.23 8.22
C GLU A 136 24.90 1.82 9.37
N HIS A 137 23.73 2.45 9.49
CA HIS A 137 22.69 2.09 10.46
C HIS A 137 21.78 0.94 9.99
N GLY A 138 22.09 0.31 8.84
CA GLY A 138 21.43 -0.91 8.36
C GLY A 138 19.91 -0.76 8.21
N CYS A 139 19.15 -1.63 8.87
CA CYS A 139 17.69 -1.66 8.76
C CYS A 139 17.02 -0.33 9.15
N HIS A 140 17.60 0.45 10.07
CA HIS A 140 17.07 1.77 10.42
C HIS A 140 17.18 2.75 9.24
N TYR A 141 18.30 2.72 8.51
CA TYR A 141 18.49 3.50 7.29
C TYR A 141 17.51 3.09 6.20
N TYR A 142 17.43 1.80 5.90
CA TYR A 142 16.51 1.33 4.88
C TYR A 142 15.06 1.63 5.24
N SER A 143 14.67 1.57 6.51
CA SER A 143 13.34 1.99 6.95
C SER A 143 13.11 3.50 6.76
N ALA A 144 14.08 4.36 7.06
CA ALA A 144 13.93 5.79 6.83
C ALA A 144 13.86 6.14 5.33
N LEU A 145 14.73 5.55 4.51
CA LEU A 145 14.79 5.73 3.06
C LEU A 145 13.52 5.19 2.39
N SER A 146 13.09 3.99 2.76
CA SER A 146 11.90 3.32 2.26
C SER A 146 10.63 4.13 2.52
N MET A 147 10.50 4.76 3.69
CA MET A 147 9.36 5.63 3.96
C MET A 147 9.38 6.88 3.08
N MET A 148 10.55 7.49 2.88
CA MET A 148 10.67 8.67 2.00
C MET A 148 10.37 8.30 0.54
N ALA A 149 10.81 7.13 0.08
CA ALA A 149 10.47 6.61 -1.25
C ALA A 149 8.98 6.28 -1.38
N SER A 150 8.39 5.59 -0.41
CA SER A 150 6.95 5.30 -0.33
C SER A 150 6.07 6.54 -0.33
N LYS A 151 6.57 7.65 0.25
CA LYS A 151 5.91 8.94 0.20
C LYS A 151 6.05 9.59 -1.18
N ALA A 152 7.24 9.55 -1.77
CA ALA A 152 7.50 10.13 -3.08
C ALA A 152 6.74 9.42 -4.22
N SER A 153 6.40 8.14 -4.07
CA SER A 153 5.67 7.38 -5.09
C SER A 153 4.27 7.92 -5.39
N TYR A 154 3.71 8.79 -4.54
CA TYR A 154 2.45 9.49 -4.79
C TYR A 154 2.57 10.67 -5.75
N GLU A 155 3.79 11.13 -6.03
CA GLU A 155 4.05 12.35 -6.79
C GLU A 155 4.24 12.08 -8.28
N ASN A 156 4.21 13.13 -9.10
CA ASN A 156 4.43 13.00 -10.53
C ASN A 156 5.90 12.67 -10.88
N ARG A 157 6.12 12.20 -12.11
CA ARG A 157 7.44 11.82 -12.63
C ARG A 157 8.52 12.90 -12.45
N ALA A 158 8.22 14.16 -12.76
CA ALA A 158 9.20 15.24 -12.68
C ALA A 158 9.60 15.52 -11.22
N TYR A 159 8.63 15.49 -10.29
CA TYR A 159 8.92 15.61 -8.87
C TYR A 159 9.81 14.47 -8.38
N ILE A 160 9.49 13.22 -8.74
CA ILE A 160 10.27 12.04 -8.32
C ILE A 160 11.70 12.11 -8.89
N GLU A 161 11.86 12.49 -10.16
CA GLU A 161 13.19 12.64 -10.76
C GLU A 161 14.00 13.72 -10.05
N THR A 162 13.41 14.89 -9.77
CA THR A 162 14.07 15.98 -9.03
C THR A 162 14.41 15.58 -7.59
N ILE A 163 13.51 14.91 -6.85
CA ILE A 163 13.80 14.54 -5.46
C ILE A 163 14.94 13.51 -5.39
N VAL A 164 14.95 12.51 -6.27
CA VAL A 164 15.98 11.46 -6.29
C VAL A 164 17.33 12.05 -6.72
N LYS A 165 17.37 12.78 -7.84
CA LYS A 165 18.64 13.32 -8.38
C LYS A 165 19.16 14.52 -7.61
N ASP A 166 18.31 15.52 -7.34
CA ASP A 166 18.75 16.82 -6.85
C ASP A 166 18.79 16.88 -5.33
N HIS A 167 17.86 16.21 -4.64
CA HIS A 167 17.77 16.25 -3.18
C HIS A 167 18.45 15.07 -2.49
N TRP A 168 18.30 13.85 -3.01
CA TRP A 168 18.86 12.64 -2.41
C TRP A 168 20.22 12.27 -2.99
N LYS A 169 20.60 12.84 -4.15
CA LYS A 169 21.86 12.56 -4.86
C LYS A 169 22.01 11.08 -5.22
N MET A 170 20.89 10.48 -5.63
CA MET A 170 20.79 9.06 -6.01
C MET A 170 20.45 8.95 -7.51
N GLU A 171 20.60 7.74 -8.05
CA GLU A 171 20.26 7.47 -9.45
C GLU A 171 18.76 7.20 -9.58
N TYR A 172 18.10 7.91 -10.49
CA TYR A 172 16.70 7.70 -10.84
C TYR A 172 16.60 6.70 -12.00
N LEU A 173 15.86 5.60 -11.78
CA LEU A 173 15.78 4.48 -12.72
C LEU A 173 14.42 4.36 -13.43
N GLY A 174 13.51 5.30 -13.17
CA GLY A 174 12.23 5.46 -13.86
C GLY A 174 11.00 5.29 -12.97
N PHE A 175 9.87 5.83 -13.44
CA PHE A 175 8.52 5.74 -12.89
C PHE A 175 7.64 5.09 -13.95
N PHE A 176 6.78 4.16 -13.54
CA PHE A 176 6.07 3.26 -14.45
C PHE A 176 4.63 2.98 -13.98
N ASP A 177 3.72 3.02 -14.95
CA ASP A 177 2.32 2.62 -14.82
C ASP A 177 2.16 1.18 -15.30
N HIS A 178 1.29 0.40 -14.64
CA HIS A 178 1.13 -1.03 -14.91
C HIS A 178 -0.33 -1.43 -14.99
N TRP A 179 -0.58 -2.35 -15.92
CA TRP A 179 -1.89 -2.83 -16.31
C TRP A 179 -2.51 -3.77 -15.28
N ASN A 180 -3.81 -3.61 -15.05
CA ASN A 180 -4.65 -4.54 -14.32
C ASN A 180 -5.71 -5.12 -15.27
N ASP A 181 -5.59 -6.42 -15.59
CA ASP A 181 -6.49 -7.11 -16.52
C ASP A 181 -7.96 -7.09 -16.09
N TYR A 182 -8.23 -6.98 -14.79
CA TYR A 182 -9.59 -7.03 -14.23
C TYR A 182 -10.29 -5.67 -14.29
N GLN A 183 -9.51 -4.58 -14.32
CA GLN A 183 -10.02 -3.21 -14.44
C GLN A 183 -9.86 -2.63 -15.85
N GLU A 184 -9.08 -3.30 -16.71
CA GLU A 184 -8.75 -2.89 -18.08
C GLU A 184 -8.16 -1.47 -18.14
N LYS A 185 -7.31 -1.16 -17.16
CA LYS A 185 -6.65 0.14 -16.97
C LYS A 185 -5.27 -0.05 -16.35
N ALA A 186 -4.41 0.95 -16.49
CA ALA A 186 -3.20 1.05 -15.70
C ALA A 186 -3.52 1.67 -14.33
N THR A 187 -3.51 0.85 -13.28
CA THR A 187 -3.91 1.26 -11.92
C THR A 187 -2.84 1.02 -10.87
N THR A 188 -1.72 0.40 -11.25
CA THR A 188 -0.59 0.17 -10.34
C THR A 188 0.61 0.99 -10.79
N GLN A 189 1.13 1.81 -9.88
CA GLN A 189 2.26 2.70 -10.12
C GLN A 189 3.40 2.39 -9.17
N LEU A 190 4.62 2.55 -9.67
CA LEU A 190 5.84 2.38 -8.89
C LEU A 190 7.00 3.11 -9.56
N PHE A 191 8.07 3.32 -8.79
CA PHE A 191 9.32 3.83 -9.34
C PHE A 191 10.53 3.08 -8.77
N PHE A 192 11.64 3.21 -9.50
CA PHE A 192 12.93 2.68 -9.13
C PHE A 192 13.91 3.82 -8.88
N MET A 193 14.74 3.64 -7.86
CA MET A 193 15.93 4.44 -7.65
C MET A 193 17.08 3.55 -7.16
N ARG A 194 18.31 4.04 -7.27
CA ARG A 194 19.51 3.32 -6.80
C ARG A 194 20.33 4.24 -5.93
N ASP A 195 20.51 3.82 -4.69
CA ASP A 195 21.45 4.40 -3.75
C ASP A 195 22.79 3.68 -3.89
N LYS A 196 23.78 4.38 -4.44
CA LYS A 196 25.10 3.81 -4.74
C LYS A 196 26.20 4.72 -4.20
N SER A 197 27.08 4.13 -3.41
CA SER A 197 28.32 4.69 -2.90
C SER A 197 29.43 3.65 -3.02
N GLU A 198 30.65 3.96 -2.56
CA GLU A 198 31.78 3.02 -2.58
C GLU A 198 31.51 1.75 -1.76
N ASN A 199 30.72 1.87 -0.68
CA ASN A 199 30.51 0.78 0.29
C ASN A 199 29.10 0.19 0.23
N HIS A 200 28.22 0.71 -0.64
CA HIS A 200 26.81 0.34 -0.66
C HIS A 200 26.22 0.50 -2.06
N ASP A 201 25.42 -0.46 -2.50
CA ASP A 201 24.72 -0.41 -3.78
C ASP A 201 23.36 -1.10 -3.65
N THR A 202 22.29 -0.32 -3.51
CA THR A 202 20.93 -0.84 -3.35
C THR A 202 19.92 -0.14 -4.23
N ILE A 203 19.14 -0.95 -4.93
CA ILE A 203 17.98 -0.53 -5.69
C ILE A 203 16.77 -0.49 -4.76
N VAL A 204 16.01 0.60 -4.78
CA VAL A 204 14.75 0.73 -4.05
C VAL A 204 13.61 0.69 -5.06
N VAL A 205 12.67 -0.24 -4.86
CA VAL A 205 11.41 -0.30 -5.61
C VAL A 205 10.28 0.15 -4.70
N ALA A 206 9.69 1.30 -5.02
CA ALA A 206 8.62 1.89 -4.22
C ALA A 206 7.29 1.83 -4.96
N PHE A 207 6.37 1.02 -4.43
CA PHE A 207 5.00 0.93 -4.92
C PHE A 207 4.17 2.09 -4.36
N ARG A 208 3.36 2.70 -5.24
CA ARG A 208 2.37 3.72 -4.86
C ARG A 208 1.20 3.05 -4.14
N GLY A 209 0.66 3.72 -3.13
CA GLY A 209 -0.60 3.33 -2.52
C GLY A 209 -1.80 4.09 -3.09
N THR A 210 -2.92 4.05 -2.39
CA THR A 210 -4.19 4.61 -2.85
C THR A 210 -4.26 6.13 -2.66
N GLU A 211 -4.59 6.88 -3.71
CA GLU A 211 -4.93 8.30 -3.55
C GLU A 211 -6.35 8.48 -2.98
N PRO A 212 -6.59 9.52 -2.16
CA PRO A 212 -7.92 9.75 -1.57
C PRO A 212 -9.05 9.89 -2.59
N PHE A 213 -8.74 10.19 -3.86
CA PHE A 213 -9.72 10.39 -4.93
C PHE A 213 -9.61 9.36 -6.07
N ASP A 214 -8.91 8.24 -5.85
CA ASP A 214 -8.80 7.14 -6.81
C ASP A 214 -9.76 5.99 -6.49
N ALA A 215 -10.96 6.06 -7.06
CA ALA A 215 -11.99 5.05 -6.84
C ALA A 215 -11.58 3.64 -7.28
N ASP A 216 -10.73 3.50 -8.32
CA ASP A 216 -10.32 2.18 -8.84
C ASP A 216 -9.36 1.49 -7.85
N ALA A 217 -8.43 2.25 -7.24
CA ALA A 217 -7.56 1.76 -6.18
C ALA A 217 -8.36 1.43 -4.90
N TRP A 218 -9.29 2.29 -4.49
CA TRP A 218 -10.17 2.00 -3.35
C TRP A 218 -11.03 0.75 -3.55
N CYS A 219 -11.52 0.48 -4.77
CA CYS A 219 -12.24 -0.76 -5.06
C CYS A 219 -11.36 -1.99 -4.80
N SER A 220 -10.07 -1.93 -5.15
CA SER A 220 -9.11 -3.00 -4.86
C SER A 220 -8.88 -3.19 -3.37
N ASP A 221 -8.89 -2.10 -2.58
CA ASP A 221 -8.74 -2.14 -1.11
C ASP A 221 -9.97 -2.73 -0.40
N PHE A 222 -11.17 -2.49 -0.94
CA PHE A 222 -12.41 -3.03 -0.39
C PHE A 222 -12.78 -4.41 -0.93
N ASP A 223 -12.02 -4.97 -1.88
CA ASP A 223 -12.30 -6.28 -2.49
C ASP A 223 -12.02 -7.43 -1.51
N LEU A 224 -13.05 -7.96 -0.84
CA LEU A 224 -12.90 -9.11 0.05
C LEU A 224 -12.71 -10.45 -0.68
N SER A 225 -12.58 -10.45 -2.01
CA SER A 225 -12.26 -11.65 -2.79
C SER A 225 -10.91 -12.24 -2.39
N TRP A 226 -10.75 -13.54 -2.58
CA TRP A 226 -9.48 -14.24 -2.35
C TRP A 226 -9.29 -15.40 -3.32
N TYR A 227 -8.01 -15.71 -3.57
CA TYR A 227 -7.58 -16.92 -4.26
C TYR A 227 -6.70 -17.75 -3.32
N GLU A 228 -6.92 -19.06 -3.25
CA GLU A 228 -6.01 -19.99 -2.59
C GLU A 228 -5.01 -20.54 -3.60
N LEU A 229 -3.72 -20.26 -3.37
CA LEU A 229 -2.63 -20.87 -4.13
C LEU A 229 -2.12 -22.13 -3.41
N GLN A 230 -1.79 -23.16 -4.19
CA GLN A 230 -1.38 -24.46 -3.67
C GLN A 230 -0.17 -24.32 -2.75
N GLY A 231 -0.27 -24.87 -1.54
CA GLY A 231 0.80 -24.79 -0.53
C GLY A 231 1.01 -23.42 0.12
N MET A 232 0.50 -22.34 -0.46
CA MET A 232 0.67 -20.98 0.06
C MET A 232 -0.48 -20.57 0.98
N GLY A 233 -1.74 -20.87 0.64
CA GLY A 233 -2.92 -20.40 1.39
C GLY A 233 -3.68 -19.28 0.66
N LYS A 234 -4.63 -18.67 1.35
CA LYS A 234 -5.55 -17.68 0.76
C LYS A 234 -4.94 -16.28 0.74
N ILE A 235 -5.01 -15.62 -0.41
CA ILE A 235 -4.41 -14.31 -0.67
C ILE A 235 -5.48 -13.35 -1.19
N HIS A 236 -5.38 -12.09 -0.80
CA HIS A 236 -6.32 -11.03 -1.16
C HIS A 236 -6.36 -10.81 -2.68
N GLY A 237 -7.53 -11.03 -3.28
CA GLY A 237 -7.74 -11.03 -4.73
C GLY A 237 -7.46 -9.66 -5.34
N GLY A 238 -7.92 -8.57 -4.72
CA GLY A 238 -7.66 -7.21 -5.19
C GLY A 238 -6.17 -6.89 -5.33
N PHE A 239 -5.34 -7.35 -4.39
CA PHE A 239 -3.90 -7.10 -4.40
C PHE A 239 -3.18 -7.96 -5.44
N MET A 240 -3.61 -9.21 -5.62
CA MET A 240 -3.10 -10.06 -6.70
C MET A 240 -3.41 -9.47 -8.07
N LYS A 241 -4.64 -9.02 -8.30
CA LYS A 241 -5.07 -8.36 -9.55
C LYS A 241 -4.23 -7.11 -9.82
N ALA A 242 -4.05 -6.24 -8.84
CA ALA A 242 -3.24 -5.03 -8.96
C ALA A 242 -1.76 -5.35 -9.26
N LEU A 243 -1.17 -6.36 -8.62
CA LEU A 243 0.21 -6.76 -8.88
C LEU A 243 0.42 -7.39 -10.27
N GLY A 244 -0.65 -7.84 -10.94
CA GLY A 244 -0.59 -8.37 -12.29
C GLY A 244 -1.01 -9.83 -12.44
N LEU A 245 -1.92 -10.31 -11.58
CA LEU A 245 -2.58 -11.60 -11.78
C LEU A 245 -3.26 -11.59 -13.15
N GLN A 246 -3.01 -12.62 -13.96
CA GLN A 246 -3.60 -12.75 -15.28
C GLN A 246 -4.94 -13.50 -15.19
N LYS A 247 -5.90 -13.10 -16.03
CA LYS A 247 -7.12 -13.91 -16.26
C LYS A 247 -6.71 -15.27 -16.83
N ASN A 248 -7.41 -16.33 -16.46
CA ASN A 248 -7.27 -17.70 -16.99
C ASN A 248 -6.01 -18.46 -16.53
N VAL A 249 -4.83 -17.83 -16.66
CA VAL A 249 -3.53 -18.50 -16.46
C VAL A 249 -2.89 -18.22 -15.09
N GLY A 250 -3.42 -17.26 -14.34
CA GLY A 250 -2.91 -16.91 -13.02
C GLY A 250 -1.53 -16.26 -13.06
N TRP A 251 -0.51 -16.98 -12.55
CA TRP A 251 0.88 -16.53 -12.45
C TRP A 251 1.82 -17.43 -13.28
N PRO A 252 1.73 -17.45 -14.62
CA PRO A 252 2.66 -18.23 -15.43
C PRO A 252 4.10 -17.78 -15.19
N MET A 253 5.03 -18.73 -15.16
CA MET A 253 6.46 -18.43 -14.99
C MET A 253 7.01 -17.64 -16.18
N GLU A 254 6.68 -18.06 -17.39
CA GLU A 254 7.01 -17.33 -18.62
C GLU A 254 5.95 -16.27 -18.92
N TYR A 255 6.40 -15.02 -19.05
CA TYR A 255 5.53 -13.93 -19.47
C TYR A 255 5.45 -13.89 -20.98
N LYS A 256 4.24 -14.10 -21.53
CA LYS A 256 3.96 -13.83 -22.92
C LYS A 256 3.36 -12.44 -23.04
N ALA A 257 4.01 -11.59 -23.83
CA ALA A 257 3.48 -10.28 -24.15
C ALA A 257 2.08 -10.44 -24.75
N ASN A 258 1.12 -9.69 -24.21
CA ASN A 258 -0.24 -9.64 -24.72
C ASN A 258 -0.42 -8.31 -25.45
N GLU A 259 -0.60 -8.36 -26.76
CA GLU A 259 -0.73 -7.18 -27.64
C GLU A 259 -1.93 -6.29 -27.27
N THR A 260 -2.91 -6.81 -26.52
CA THR A 260 -4.08 -6.04 -26.09
C THR A 260 -3.81 -5.14 -24.87
N ARG A 261 -2.75 -5.40 -24.10
CA ARG A 261 -2.41 -4.61 -22.91
C ARG A 261 -1.67 -3.34 -23.32
N LYS A 262 -2.13 -2.19 -22.80
CA LYS A 262 -1.49 -0.89 -23.07
C LYS A 262 -0.20 -0.67 -22.27
N GLU A 263 -0.09 -1.33 -21.12
CA GLU A 263 1.04 -1.26 -20.21
C GLU A 263 1.42 -2.67 -19.74
N PRO A 264 2.66 -2.90 -19.28
CA PRO A 264 3.07 -4.19 -18.75
C PRO A 264 2.41 -4.49 -17.39
N LEU A 265 2.41 -5.76 -16.99
CA LEU A 265 1.96 -6.18 -15.66
C LEU A 265 3.07 -5.93 -14.63
N ALA A 266 2.70 -5.41 -13.45
CA ALA A 266 3.67 -4.93 -12.46
C ALA A 266 4.69 -5.99 -12.02
N TYR A 267 4.23 -7.19 -11.66
CA TYR A 267 5.13 -8.28 -11.26
C TYR A 267 6.20 -8.59 -12.31
N TYR A 268 5.77 -8.86 -13.54
CA TYR A 268 6.69 -9.29 -14.61
C TYR A 268 7.65 -8.17 -15.00
N PHE A 269 7.17 -6.93 -15.10
CA PHE A 269 8.03 -5.79 -15.38
C PHE A 269 9.09 -5.59 -14.30
N VAL A 270 8.70 -5.59 -13.02
CA VAL A 270 9.63 -5.40 -11.91
C VAL A 270 10.64 -6.54 -11.83
N ARG A 271 10.17 -7.80 -11.99
CA ARG A 271 11.02 -8.99 -12.01
C ARG A 271 12.09 -8.88 -13.10
N ASP A 272 11.69 -8.58 -14.34
CA ASP A 272 12.59 -8.58 -15.48
C ASP A 272 13.54 -7.38 -15.45
N LYS A 273 13.06 -6.20 -15.02
CA LYS A 273 13.91 -5.01 -14.82
C LYS A 273 14.93 -5.22 -13.69
N LEU A 274 14.54 -5.82 -12.57
CA LEU A 274 15.48 -6.16 -11.49
C LEU A 274 16.52 -7.18 -11.96
N LYS A 275 16.13 -8.22 -12.69
CA LYS A 275 17.10 -9.17 -13.27
C LYS A 275 18.14 -8.47 -14.12
N ALA A 276 17.72 -7.54 -14.99
CA ALA A 276 18.63 -6.76 -15.80
C ALA A 276 19.60 -5.93 -14.94
N LEU A 277 19.08 -5.13 -14.00
CA LEU A 277 19.90 -4.25 -13.16
C LEU A 277 20.84 -5.01 -12.20
N LEU A 278 20.40 -6.15 -11.67
CA LEU A 278 21.18 -6.96 -10.73
C LEU A 278 22.23 -7.82 -11.43
N SER A 279 22.06 -8.10 -12.73
CA SER A 279 23.06 -8.83 -13.52
C SER A 279 24.33 -8.01 -13.79
N GLU A 280 24.28 -6.68 -13.60
CA GLU A 280 25.42 -5.78 -13.79
C GLU A 280 26.46 -5.88 -12.67
N SER A 281 26.10 -6.40 -11.49
CA SER A 281 26.98 -6.42 -10.32
C SER A 281 26.58 -7.47 -9.28
N GLU A 282 27.58 -8.22 -8.81
CA GLU A 282 27.41 -9.21 -7.74
C GLU A 282 27.11 -8.58 -6.37
N ASN A 283 27.43 -7.30 -6.17
CA ASN A 283 27.22 -6.61 -4.89
C ASN A 283 25.89 -5.86 -4.80
N THR A 284 25.23 -5.60 -5.93
CA THR A 284 23.97 -4.84 -5.93
C THR A 284 22.87 -5.68 -5.29
N LYS A 285 22.20 -5.09 -4.30
CA LYS A 285 21.01 -5.64 -3.65
C LYS A 285 19.78 -4.78 -3.98
N TYR A 286 18.61 -5.21 -3.55
CA TYR A 286 17.42 -4.37 -3.64
C TYR A 286 16.52 -4.52 -2.42
N ILE A 287 15.72 -3.48 -2.18
CA ILE A 287 14.65 -3.47 -1.18
C ILE A 287 13.32 -3.11 -1.84
N LEU A 288 12.24 -3.61 -1.24
CA LEU A 288 10.87 -3.34 -1.66
C LEU A 288 10.17 -2.51 -0.60
N THR A 289 9.38 -1.53 -1.03
CA THR A 289 8.64 -0.69 -0.11
C THR A 289 7.33 -0.17 -0.67
N GLY A 290 6.43 0.23 0.23
CA GLY A 290 5.22 0.95 -0.10
C GLY A 290 4.43 1.34 1.14
N HIS A 291 3.57 2.35 0.97
CA HIS A 291 2.59 2.79 1.95
C HIS A 291 1.19 2.34 1.54
N SER A 292 0.34 1.96 2.50
CA SER A 292 -1.05 1.54 2.24
C SER A 292 -1.11 0.34 1.28
N LEU A 293 -1.95 0.39 0.22
CA LEU A 293 -1.97 -0.57 -0.89
C LEU A 293 -0.57 -0.90 -1.42
N GLY A 294 0.30 0.10 -1.58
CA GLY A 294 1.67 -0.10 -2.05
C GLY A 294 2.48 -1.01 -1.12
N GLY A 295 2.22 -0.97 0.19
CA GLY A 295 2.82 -1.90 1.15
C GLY A 295 2.35 -3.34 0.92
N ALA A 296 1.08 -3.53 0.59
CA ALA A 296 0.54 -4.86 0.28
C ALA A 296 1.19 -5.44 -0.99
N LEU A 297 1.35 -4.61 -2.03
CA LEU A 297 2.04 -5.01 -3.26
C LEU A 297 3.52 -5.34 -3.03
N ALA A 298 4.20 -4.54 -2.19
CA ALA A 298 5.61 -4.74 -1.87
C ALA A 298 5.89 -6.10 -1.19
N ILE A 299 5.03 -6.56 -0.27
CA ILE A 299 5.18 -7.88 0.37
C ILE A 299 4.59 -9.03 -0.45
N LEU A 300 3.62 -8.73 -1.33
CA LEU A 300 3.06 -9.74 -2.23
C LEU A 300 4.04 -10.12 -3.35
N PHE A 301 4.85 -9.16 -3.83
CA PHE A 301 5.87 -9.39 -4.85
C PHE A 301 6.81 -10.58 -4.55
N PRO A 302 7.51 -10.64 -3.39
CA PRO A 302 8.36 -11.79 -3.06
C PRO A 302 7.58 -13.10 -2.93
N SER A 303 6.29 -13.08 -2.59
CA SER A 303 5.49 -14.32 -2.56
C SER A 303 5.39 -14.98 -3.95
N ILE A 304 5.30 -14.18 -5.02
CA ILE A 304 5.28 -14.69 -6.39
C ILE A 304 6.70 -15.07 -6.85
N LEU A 305 7.74 -14.38 -6.36
CA LEU A 305 9.12 -14.84 -6.58
C LEU A 305 9.38 -16.22 -5.96
N PHE A 306 8.85 -16.49 -4.76
CA PHE A 306 8.94 -17.82 -4.14
C PHE A 306 8.18 -18.87 -4.95
N LEU A 307 6.98 -18.53 -5.46
CA LEU A 307 6.21 -19.40 -6.35
C LEU A 307 6.95 -19.71 -7.66
N HIS A 308 7.71 -18.74 -8.19
CA HIS A 308 8.49 -18.89 -9.43
C HIS A 308 9.93 -19.39 -9.21
N GLU A 309 10.33 -19.63 -7.95
CA GLU A 309 11.69 -20.04 -7.58
C GLU A 309 12.80 -19.12 -8.17
N GLU A 310 12.58 -17.81 -8.14
CA GLU A 310 13.46 -16.79 -8.75
C GLU A 310 14.77 -16.57 -7.97
N LYS A 311 15.69 -17.54 -8.03
CA LYS A 311 16.90 -17.63 -7.19
C LYS A 311 17.72 -16.33 -7.11
N LEU A 312 18.03 -15.71 -8.25
CA LEU A 312 18.83 -14.47 -8.29
C LEU A 312 18.14 -13.34 -7.50
N LEU A 313 16.84 -13.15 -7.75
CA LEU A 313 16.07 -12.09 -7.10
C LEU A 313 15.88 -12.37 -5.61
N LEU A 314 15.67 -13.62 -5.23
CA LEU A 314 15.53 -14.01 -3.82
C LEU A 314 16.84 -13.81 -3.05
N GLN A 315 17.98 -14.14 -3.66
CA GLN A 315 19.30 -13.95 -3.04
C GLN A 315 19.69 -12.47 -2.87
N LYS A 316 19.25 -11.59 -3.79
CA LYS A 316 19.59 -10.15 -3.76
C LYS A 316 18.58 -9.28 -3.00
N LEU A 317 17.46 -9.86 -2.53
CA LEU A 317 16.45 -9.13 -1.78
C LEU A 317 16.92 -8.91 -0.34
N GLU A 318 17.31 -7.69 -0.01
CA GLU A 318 17.81 -7.34 1.32
C GLU A 318 16.66 -7.19 2.34
N GLY A 319 15.52 -6.67 1.88
CA GLY A 319 14.36 -6.55 2.76
C GLY A 319 13.14 -5.88 2.16
N VAL A 320 12.06 -5.98 2.91
CA VAL A 320 10.74 -5.42 2.61
C VAL A 320 10.31 -4.54 3.77
N TYR A 321 10.04 -3.26 3.48
CA TYR A 321 9.67 -2.25 4.47
C TYR A 321 8.32 -1.65 4.10
N THR A 322 7.31 -1.88 4.94
CA THR A 322 5.93 -1.50 4.62
C THR A 322 5.35 -0.59 5.68
N TYR A 323 4.48 0.34 5.27
CA TYR A 323 3.92 1.37 6.14
C TYR A 323 2.41 1.40 6.01
N GLY A 324 1.69 1.21 7.12
CA GLY A 324 0.23 1.22 7.07
C GLY A 324 -0.34 0.10 6.20
N GLN A 325 0.39 -1.02 6.07
CA GLN A 325 0.03 -2.15 5.22
C GLN A 325 -1.26 -2.83 5.71
N PRO A 326 -2.26 -3.08 4.84
CA PRO A 326 -3.40 -3.93 5.17
C PRO A 326 -2.98 -5.41 5.28
N ARG A 327 -3.92 -6.27 5.72
CA ARG A 327 -3.67 -7.73 5.75
C ARG A 327 -3.74 -8.30 4.34
N VAL A 328 -2.76 -9.12 3.96
CA VAL A 328 -2.56 -9.57 2.56
C VAL A 328 -3.03 -11.01 2.31
N GLY A 329 -3.01 -11.86 3.33
CA GLY A 329 -3.40 -13.27 3.21
C GLY A 329 -3.83 -13.86 4.54
N ASP A 330 -4.22 -15.13 4.52
CA ASP A 330 -4.66 -15.86 5.69
C ASP A 330 -3.52 -16.35 6.58
N LYS A 331 -3.85 -17.10 7.64
CA LYS A 331 -2.86 -17.68 8.55
C LYS A 331 -1.88 -18.62 7.82
N LYS A 332 -2.35 -19.36 6.81
CA LYS A 332 -1.53 -20.32 6.06
C LYS A 332 -0.52 -19.57 5.19
N PHE A 333 -0.97 -18.50 4.53
CA PHE A 333 -0.11 -17.58 3.79
C PHE A 333 0.92 -16.90 4.69
N GLY A 334 0.52 -16.45 5.88
CA GLY A 334 1.44 -15.86 6.85
C GLY A 334 2.57 -16.82 7.23
N LYS A 335 2.24 -18.07 7.56
CA LYS A 335 3.23 -19.11 7.89
C LYS A 335 4.15 -19.44 6.70
N TYR A 336 3.57 -19.55 5.51
CA TYR A 336 4.34 -19.78 4.28
C TYR A 336 5.37 -18.66 4.07
N MET A 337 4.94 -17.40 4.19
CA MET A 337 5.80 -16.24 4.02
C MET A 337 6.88 -16.16 5.09
N GLU A 338 6.55 -16.36 6.37
CA GLU A 338 7.53 -16.36 7.46
C GLU A 338 8.62 -17.41 7.22
N SER A 339 8.23 -18.64 6.88
CA SER A 339 9.17 -19.71 6.55
C SER A 339 10.07 -19.37 5.37
N LYS A 340 9.53 -18.79 4.29
CA LYS A 340 10.31 -18.44 3.09
C LYS A 340 11.22 -17.23 3.31
N LEU A 341 10.77 -16.23 4.04
CA LEU A 341 11.59 -15.07 4.39
C LEU A 341 12.78 -15.49 5.27
N GLU A 342 12.56 -16.39 6.23
CA GLU A 342 13.64 -16.94 7.08
C GLU A 342 14.62 -17.79 6.27
N GLU A 343 14.14 -18.70 5.41
CA GLU A 343 14.95 -19.53 4.51
C GLU A 343 15.93 -18.69 3.67
N HIS A 344 15.45 -17.55 3.15
CA HIS A 344 16.23 -16.65 2.31
C HIS A 344 16.90 -15.50 3.08
N LYS A 345 16.76 -15.44 4.41
CA LYS A 345 17.29 -14.38 5.29
C LYS A 345 16.86 -12.96 4.88
N ILE A 346 15.63 -12.83 4.39
CA ILE A 346 15.05 -11.56 3.95
C ILE A 346 14.44 -10.85 5.16
N HIS A 347 14.85 -9.61 5.41
CA HIS A 347 14.25 -8.79 6.46
C HIS A 347 12.85 -8.31 6.04
N TYR A 348 11.84 -8.52 6.89
CA TYR A 348 10.51 -7.95 6.68
C TYR A 348 10.05 -7.18 7.92
N PHE A 349 9.88 -5.87 7.75
CA PHE A 349 9.37 -4.98 8.78
C PHE A 349 8.07 -4.33 8.34
N ARG A 350 7.03 -4.52 9.14
CA ARG A 350 5.73 -3.86 8.97
C ARG A 350 5.58 -2.76 10.01
N ILE A 351 5.66 -1.52 9.57
CA ILE A 351 5.60 -0.33 10.41
C ILE A 351 4.14 0.13 10.51
N VAL A 352 3.65 0.30 11.74
CA VAL A 352 2.28 0.72 12.03
C VAL A 352 2.28 1.91 12.99
N TYR A 353 1.58 2.98 12.62
CA TYR A 353 1.43 4.16 13.46
C TYR A 353 0.07 4.17 14.17
N CYS A 354 0.12 4.22 15.50
CA CYS A 354 -1.00 4.49 16.39
C CYS A 354 -2.33 3.82 15.96
N ASN A 355 -3.35 4.64 15.70
CA ASN A 355 -4.70 4.20 15.38
C ASN A 355 -4.95 4.02 13.88
N ASP A 356 -3.91 4.00 13.04
CA ASP A 356 -4.05 3.84 11.58
C ASP A 356 -5.07 2.74 11.25
N MET A 357 -6.14 3.10 10.57
CA MET A 357 -7.21 2.16 10.28
C MET A 357 -6.83 1.09 9.25
N VAL A 358 -5.87 1.35 8.35
CA VAL A 358 -5.61 0.46 7.20
C VAL A 358 -5.00 -0.88 7.62
N PRO A 359 -4.00 -0.96 8.52
CA PRO A 359 -3.52 -2.22 9.08
C PRO A 359 -4.56 -3.02 9.86
N ARG A 360 -5.74 -2.46 10.11
CA ARG A 360 -6.83 -3.15 10.81
C ARG A 360 -7.85 -3.73 9.83
N LEU A 361 -7.59 -3.63 8.52
CA LEU A 361 -8.43 -4.13 7.45
C LEU A 361 -7.65 -5.13 6.53
N PRO A 362 -8.36 -6.10 5.92
CA PRO A 362 -9.66 -6.64 6.34
C PRO A 362 -9.62 -7.13 7.81
N TYR A 363 -10.74 -7.20 8.54
CA TYR A 363 -10.68 -7.55 9.99
C TYR A 363 -10.09 -8.95 10.24
N ASP A 364 -9.53 -9.14 11.43
CA ASP A 364 -9.04 -10.43 11.94
C ASP A 364 -10.02 -10.93 13.02
N ASP A 365 -10.98 -11.74 12.60
CA ASP A 365 -11.97 -12.39 13.45
C ASP A 365 -12.12 -13.86 13.02
N LYS A 366 -12.84 -14.70 13.77
CA LYS A 366 -13.10 -16.10 13.39
C LYS A 366 -13.72 -16.23 12.00
N ASP A 367 -14.50 -15.23 11.61
CA ASP A 367 -15.23 -15.18 10.34
C ASP A 367 -14.42 -14.56 9.19
N LEU A 368 -13.29 -13.90 9.46
CA LEU A 368 -12.44 -13.27 8.43
C LEU A 368 -11.03 -13.86 8.45
N LEU A 369 -10.62 -14.33 7.28
CA LEU A 369 -9.47 -15.22 7.13
C LEU A 369 -8.12 -14.51 7.25
N PHE A 370 -8.08 -13.20 6.98
CA PHE A 370 -6.84 -12.46 6.80
C PHE A 370 -6.12 -12.17 8.12
N LYS A 371 -4.81 -12.43 8.13
CA LYS A 371 -3.94 -12.19 9.28
C LYS A 371 -2.67 -11.46 8.87
N HIS A 372 -2.14 -10.70 9.80
CA HIS A 372 -0.78 -10.20 9.68
C HIS A 372 0.22 -11.32 10.00
N PHE A 373 1.42 -11.17 9.46
CA PHE A 373 2.58 -12.03 9.71
C PHE A 373 3.85 -11.15 9.73
N GLY A 374 4.96 -11.73 10.15
CA GLY A 374 6.25 -11.06 10.25
C GLY A 374 6.34 -9.98 11.33
N THR A 375 7.49 -9.30 11.39
CA THR A 375 7.82 -8.36 12.47
C THR A 375 6.99 -7.07 12.36
N CYS A 376 6.15 -6.81 13.37
CA CYS A 376 5.39 -5.56 13.47
C CYS A 376 6.12 -4.55 14.36
N VAL A 377 6.53 -3.42 13.77
CA VAL A 377 7.06 -2.28 14.52
C VAL A 377 5.92 -1.28 14.74
N TYR A 378 5.38 -1.25 15.95
CA TYR A 378 4.29 -0.36 16.32
C TYR A 378 4.81 0.90 16.99
N TYR A 379 4.39 2.06 16.48
CA TYR A 379 4.66 3.37 17.06
C TYR A 379 3.41 3.94 17.72
N ASN A 380 3.55 4.45 18.94
CA ASN A 380 2.46 5.19 19.60
C ASN A 380 2.39 6.66 19.13
N ARG A 381 1.42 7.43 19.64
CA ARG A 381 1.24 8.86 19.28
C ARG A 381 2.46 9.75 19.56
N HIS A 382 3.39 9.30 20.40
CA HIS A 382 4.64 9.98 20.76
C HIS A 382 5.84 9.50 19.94
N TYR A 383 5.62 8.64 18.94
CA TYR A 383 6.64 8.00 18.11
C TYR A 383 7.60 7.09 18.89
N GLN A 384 7.15 6.55 20.02
CA GLN A 384 7.88 5.48 20.70
C GLN A 384 7.53 4.16 20.03
N GLY A 385 8.55 3.51 19.47
CA GLY A 385 8.44 2.23 18.75
C GLY A 385 8.57 1.04 19.68
N LYS A 386 7.84 -0.04 19.37
CA LYS A 386 8.02 -1.36 19.98
C LYS A 386 7.71 -2.46 18.97
N VAL A 387 8.44 -3.57 19.06
CA VAL A 387 8.09 -4.78 18.32
C VAL A 387 6.92 -5.46 19.02
N VAL A 388 5.87 -5.82 18.27
CA VAL A 388 4.68 -6.48 18.80
C VAL A 388 4.28 -7.67 17.93
N ALA A 389 3.77 -8.74 18.54
CA ALA A 389 3.17 -9.84 17.78
C ALA A 389 1.86 -9.42 17.09
N GLU A 390 1.05 -8.61 17.79
CA GLU A 390 -0.24 -8.15 17.29
C GLU A 390 -0.42 -6.65 17.63
N ILE A 391 -1.00 -5.89 16.69
CA ILE A 391 -1.23 -4.46 16.89
C ILE A 391 -2.31 -4.21 17.96
N PRO A 392 -2.18 -3.16 18.79
CA PRO A 392 -3.25 -2.77 19.71
C PRO A 392 -4.54 -2.46 18.94
N ASN A 393 -5.68 -2.91 19.48
CA ASN A 393 -6.98 -2.79 18.80
C ASN A 393 -6.95 -3.31 17.36
N LYS A 394 -6.70 -4.62 17.21
CA LYS A 394 -6.51 -5.28 15.91
C LYS A 394 -7.65 -5.11 14.91
N ASN A 395 -8.86 -4.85 15.41
CA ASN A 395 -10.04 -4.57 14.60
C ASN A 395 -10.56 -3.20 14.99
N TYR A 396 -10.59 -2.28 14.02
CA TYR A 396 -10.79 -0.84 14.26
C TYR A 396 -12.06 -0.50 15.07
N PHE A 397 -13.15 -1.26 14.92
CA PHE A 397 -14.48 -0.93 15.45
C PHE A 397 -14.82 -1.59 16.80
N SER A 398 -13.85 -1.84 17.67
CA SER A 398 -14.13 -2.27 19.06
C SER A 398 -14.73 -1.11 19.88
N PRO A 399 -15.95 -1.23 20.45
CA PRO A 399 -16.56 -0.16 21.24
C PRO A 399 -15.69 0.27 22.44
N LEU A 400 -14.99 -0.68 23.07
CA LEU A 400 -14.09 -0.43 24.19
C LEU A 400 -12.85 0.39 23.79
N SER A 401 -12.45 0.31 22.52
CA SER A 401 -11.30 1.05 21.99
C SER A 401 -11.66 2.42 21.42
N ALA A 402 -12.96 2.71 21.21
CA ALA A 402 -13.41 3.98 20.64
C ALA A 402 -13.00 5.19 21.49
N ILE A 403 -13.11 5.11 22.82
CA ILE A 403 -12.74 6.20 23.73
C ILE A 403 -11.21 6.45 23.70
N PRO A 404 -10.33 5.46 23.93
CA PRO A 404 -8.88 5.65 23.76
C PRO A 404 -8.48 6.18 22.38
N MET A 405 -9.15 5.73 21.33
CA MET A 405 -8.89 6.20 19.97
C MET A 405 -9.22 7.68 19.81
N MET A 406 -10.38 8.12 20.31
CA MET A 406 -10.78 9.53 20.30
C MET A 406 -9.82 10.41 21.11
N ILE A 407 -9.39 9.94 22.29
CA ILE A 407 -8.40 10.65 23.11
C ILE A 407 -7.10 10.82 22.32
N ASN A 408 -6.60 9.77 21.65
CA ASN A 408 -5.41 9.87 20.81
C ASN A 408 -5.61 10.88 19.67
N ALA A 409 -6.75 10.88 18.98
CA ALA A 409 -7.04 11.82 17.89
C ALA A 409 -7.04 13.29 18.39
N ILE A 410 -7.64 13.56 19.55
CA ILE A 410 -7.59 14.89 20.20
C ILE A 410 -6.14 15.27 20.54
N CYS A 411 -5.38 14.35 21.16
CA CYS A 411 -3.98 14.60 21.50
C CYS A 411 -3.10 14.84 20.26
N GLU A 412 -3.35 14.13 19.16
CA GLU A 412 -2.65 14.34 17.88
C GLU A 412 -2.98 15.70 17.28
N LEU A 413 -4.25 16.12 17.32
CA LEU A 413 -4.63 17.46 16.90
C LEU A 413 -3.91 18.53 17.73
N ILE A 414 -3.85 18.38 19.05
CA ILE A 414 -3.08 19.31 19.92
C ILE A 414 -1.58 19.27 19.56
N ARG A 415 -1.01 18.07 19.41
CA ARG A 415 0.40 17.86 19.04
C ARG A 415 0.77 18.55 17.72
N SER A 416 -0.15 18.61 16.76
CA SER A 416 0.09 19.26 15.47
C SER A 416 0.46 20.75 15.56
N PHE A 417 0.10 21.42 16.67
CA PHE A 417 0.46 22.81 16.94
C PHE A 417 1.75 22.95 17.74
N THR A 418 2.14 21.93 18.50
CA THR A 418 3.22 22.03 19.49
C THR A 418 4.48 21.25 19.13
N ILE A 419 4.40 20.25 18.24
CA ILE A 419 5.51 19.34 17.92
C ILE A 419 6.78 20.05 17.43
N CYS A 420 6.66 21.18 16.74
CA CYS A 420 7.83 21.91 16.28
C CYS A 420 8.68 22.49 17.42
N TYR A 421 8.06 22.81 18.56
CA TYR A 421 8.77 23.33 19.73
C TYR A 421 9.45 22.22 20.53
N SER A 422 8.91 20.99 20.49
CA SER A 422 9.47 19.86 21.24
C SER A 422 10.45 19.01 20.45
N LYS A 423 10.31 18.92 19.12
CA LYS A 423 11.13 18.06 18.25
C LYS A 423 11.98 18.80 17.22
N GLY A 424 11.71 20.07 16.96
CA GLY A 424 12.43 20.88 15.96
C GLY A 424 11.52 21.41 14.86
N ALA A 425 11.94 22.51 14.22
CA ALA A 425 11.15 23.22 13.22
C ALA A 425 10.76 22.36 12.00
N GLU A 426 11.59 21.37 11.66
CA GLU A 426 11.41 20.40 10.60
C GLU A 426 10.25 19.41 10.86
N TYR A 427 9.74 19.31 12.09
CA TYR A 427 8.58 18.48 12.43
C TYR A 427 7.26 19.24 12.40
N LYS A 428 7.28 20.53 12.05
CA LYS A 428 6.08 21.37 11.98
C LYS A 428 5.06 20.76 11.03
N GLU A 429 3.83 20.60 11.50
CA GLU A 429 2.72 20.15 10.68
C GLU A 429 2.09 21.32 9.92
N GLY A 430 1.83 21.10 8.62
CA GLY A 430 1.18 22.06 7.76
C GLY A 430 -0.30 22.23 8.12
N TRP A 431 -0.89 23.37 7.73
CA TRP A 431 -2.32 23.65 7.96
C TRP A 431 -3.22 22.56 7.35
N PHE A 432 -2.81 21.98 6.23
CA PHE A 432 -3.59 20.98 5.51
C PHE A 432 -3.69 19.66 6.29
N LEU A 433 -2.58 19.16 6.85
CA LEU A 433 -2.60 18.01 7.75
C LEU A 433 -3.46 18.27 8.99
N ARG A 434 -3.48 19.49 9.52
CA ARG A 434 -4.32 19.85 10.68
C ARG A 434 -5.82 19.75 10.37
N VAL A 435 -6.25 20.15 9.17
CA VAL A 435 -7.63 19.93 8.72
C VAL A 435 -7.95 18.44 8.71
N PHE A 436 -7.02 17.61 8.25
CA PHE A 436 -7.18 16.16 8.25
C PHE A 436 -7.22 15.57 9.68
N ARG A 437 -6.47 16.14 10.63
CA ARG A 437 -6.59 15.76 12.05
C ARG A 437 -7.96 16.12 12.66
N ILE A 438 -8.61 17.18 12.18
CA ILE A 438 -10.01 17.49 12.57
C ILE A 438 -10.96 16.41 12.04
N ILE A 439 -10.77 15.93 10.81
CA ILE A 439 -11.51 14.78 10.27
C ILE A 439 -11.28 13.53 11.13
N GLY A 440 -10.06 13.36 11.65
CA GLY A 440 -9.72 12.33 12.63
C GLY A 440 -10.59 12.37 13.89
N LEU A 441 -11.18 13.49 14.28
CA LEU A 441 -12.12 13.53 15.42
C LEU A 441 -13.47 12.87 15.10
N VAL A 442 -13.78 12.65 13.83
CA VAL A 442 -14.94 11.86 13.38
C VAL A 442 -14.53 10.40 13.18
N ILE A 443 -13.37 10.18 12.57
CA ILE A 443 -12.82 8.84 12.29
C ILE A 443 -11.35 8.77 12.75
N PRO A 444 -11.07 8.42 14.02
CA PRO A 444 -9.75 8.51 14.67
C PRO A 444 -8.53 7.91 13.95
N GLY A 445 -8.72 6.91 13.09
CA GLY A 445 -7.63 6.25 12.37
C GLY A 445 -7.32 6.84 11.01
N VAL A 446 -8.18 7.70 10.46
CA VAL A 446 -7.97 8.29 9.14
C VAL A 446 -6.74 9.20 9.17
N SER A 447 -6.64 10.09 10.16
CA SER A 447 -5.49 11.00 10.26
C SER A 447 -4.17 10.30 10.59
N ALA A 448 -4.24 9.16 11.27
CA ALA A 448 -3.08 8.35 11.61
C ALA A 448 -2.49 7.60 10.38
N HIS A 449 -3.26 7.46 9.30
CA HIS A 449 -2.79 6.90 8.02
C HIS A 449 -2.02 7.93 7.15
N SER A 450 -1.45 8.96 7.77
CA SER A 450 -0.71 10.01 7.08
C SER A 450 0.76 9.64 6.91
N THR A 451 1.32 9.87 5.72
CA THR A 451 2.75 9.67 5.45
C THR A 451 3.64 10.50 6.38
N GLN A 452 3.17 11.66 6.88
CA GLN A 452 3.94 12.48 7.81
C GLN A 452 4.26 11.75 9.12
N ASP A 453 3.25 11.06 9.68
CA ASP A 453 3.39 10.35 10.96
C ASP A 453 4.30 9.11 10.79
N TYR A 454 4.31 8.47 9.62
CA TYR A 454 5.27 7.42 9.30
C TYR A 454 6.70 7.92 9.12
N VAL A 455 6.90 9.05 8.42
CA VAL A 455 8.23 9.69 8.33
C VAL A 455 8.72 10.11 9.72
N ASN A 456 7.83 10.58 10.59
CA ASN A 456 8.19 10.91 11.96
C ASN A 456 8.54 9.66 12.78
N SER A 457 7.82 8.55 12.57
CA SER A 457 8.09 7.26 13.22
C SER A 457 9.50 6.74 12.90
N THR A 458 9.94 6.85 11.65
CA THR A 458 11.29 6.40 11.24
C THR A 458 12.40 7.34 11.71
N ARG A 459 12.13 8.65 11.86
CA ARG A 459 13.12 9.63 12.32
C ARG A 459 13.26 9.76 13.83
N LEU A 460 12.13 9.72 14.55
CA LEU A 460 12.08 9.94 16.00
C LEU A 460 12.11 8.63 16.80
N GLY A 461 11.80 7.50 16.14
CA GLY A 461 11.86 6.18 16.74
C GLY A 461 13.27 5.73 17.07
N SER A 462 13.44 4.96 18.15
CA SER A 462 14.70 4.28 18.42
C SER A 462 15.01 3.26 17.32
N SER A 463 16.29 3.13 16.96
CA SER A 463 16.78 2.09 16.06
C SER A 463 16.71 0.69 16.65
N ASP A 464 16.57 0.57 17.98
CA ASP A 464 16.56 -0.71 18.70
C ASP A 464 15.44 -1.65 18.24
N VAL A 465 14.36 -1.10 17.68
CA VAL A 465 13.24 -1.88 17.14
C VAL A 465 13.60 -2.71 15.90
N PHE A 466 14.77 -2.46 15.31
CA PHE A 466 15.30 -3.20 14.17
C PHE A 466 16.43 -4.18 14.55
N LEU A 467 16.84 -4.20 15.82
CA LEU A 467 17.80 -5.17 16.31
C LEU A 467 17.10 -6.53 16.52
N PRO A 468 17.84 -7.65 16.38
CA PRO A 468 17.33 -8.94 16.82
C PRO A 468 16.96 -8.85 18.30
N SER A 469 15.81 -9.39 18.69
CA SER A 469 15.43 -9.48 20.10
C SER A 469 16.47 -10.31 20.86
N GLU A 470 17.09 -9.73 21.90
CA GLU A 470 18.07 -10.42 22.77
C GLU A 470 17.48 -11.64 23.50
N GLU A 471 16.15 -11.82 23.49
CA GLU A 471 15.47 -12.99 24.02
C GLU A 471 15.16 -14.01 22.91
N THR A 472 16.15 -14.83 22.56
CA THR A 472 16.04 -16.27 22.28
C THR A 472 17.44 -16.79 21.92
N ILE A 473 18.33 -16.82 22.92
CA ILE A 473 19.42 -17.80 22.92
C ILE A 473 18.84 -18.99 23.70
N PRO A 474 18.80 -20.21 23.13
CA PRO A 474 18.20 -21.38 23.77
C PRO A 474 18.84 -21.75 25.11
#